data_AF-A0A1V6NRS9-F1
#
_entry.id   AF-A0A1V6NRS9-F1
#
_cell.length_a   1.000
_cell.length_b   1.000
_cell.length_c   1.000
_cell.angle_alpha   90.00
_cell.angle_beta   90.00
_cell.angle_gamma   90.00
#
_symmetry.space_group_name_H-M   'P 1'
#
loop_
_entity.id
_entity.type
_entity.pdbx_description
1 polymer ?
#
loop_
_entity_poly.entity_id
_entity_poly.type
_entity_poly.pdbx_seq_one_letter_code
_entity_poly.pdbx_strand_id
1 'polypeptide(L)'
;MMHEVKGPYIVGNVIKVHLKRPNDGLEATTDAKIIKVFEPFTLSSVVLIRITCPTFGLEGDMILELFDRRFVMQLREDQGIRPWTSNAEMEYHQFILDGGASKFVAQLNGGGETPEGNIWSTAMDETYLHDHMLDLYKTEVEVDLLLYIEGFPLTDIADYAPRESWQTICEDAIRIINLIGDLGILNENVKTRSFIAHEDMNAENGFKVTMTDFALCKFRREYEDDYDWDTWKAMQDEEGAVGYVMQRRLQGGSVYHRSDRYEKLDIKFKMDD
;
A
#
# COMPACT_ATOMS: atom_id res chain seq x y z
N MET A 1 -0.21 -27.09 -13.01
CA MET A 1 -0.44 -27.08 -11.56
C MET A 1 0.71 -26.28 -10.96
N MET A 2 0.50 -24.98 -10.72
CA MET A 2 1.54 -24.10 -10.19
C MET A 2 1.80 -24.49 -8.74
N HIS A 3 3.03 -24.89 -8.41
CA HIS A 3 3.44 -25.02 -7.02
C HIS A 3 3.60 -23.61 -6.46
N GLU A 4 2.63 -23.20 -5.65
CA GLU A 4 2.69 -21.98 -4.86
C GLU A 4 3.94 -22.06 -3.97
N VAL A 5 4.91 -21.16 -4.20
CA VAL A 5 6.09 -21.07 -3.36
C VAL A 5 5.63 -20.52 -2.02
N LYS A 6 5.51 -21.37 -1.00
CA LYS A 6 5.18 -20.93 0.36
C LYS A 6 6.23 -19.92 0.84
N GLY A 7 5.76 -18.74 1.23
CA GLY A 7 6.62 -17.68 1.76
C GLY A 7 7.41 -18.11 3.00
N PRO A 8 8.55 -17.46 3.30
CA PRO A 8 9.36 -17.75 4.49
C PRO A 8 8.68 -17.30 5.79
N TYR A 9 7.57 -16.58 5.69
CA TYR A 9 6.82 -16.02 6.80
C TYR A 9 5.88 -17.07 7.39
N ILE A 10 6.32 -17.72 8.46
CA ILE A 10 5.57 -18.79 9.12
C ILE A 10 5.20 -18.35 10.54
N VAL A 11 3.92 -18.48 10.90
CA VAL A 11 3.43 -18.18 12.25
C VAL A 11 4.24 -18.96 13.30
N GLY A 12 4.70 -18.26 14.33
CA GLY A 12 5.54 -18.81 15.39
C GLY A 12 7.04 -18.64 15.18
N ASN A 13 7.49 -18.41 13.94
CA ASN A 13 8.91 -18.15 13.66
C ASN A 13 9.36 -16.81 14.25
N VAL A 14 10.65 -16.74 14.56
CA VAL A 14 11.31 -15.51 15.00
C VAL A 14 12.18 -14.99 13.86
N ILE A 15 12.02 -13.71 13.55
CA ILE A 15 12.82 -12.98 12.56
C ILE A 15 13.67 -11.93 13.26
N LYS A 16 14.83 -11.61 12.68
CA LYS A 16 15.61 -10.44 13.10
C LYS A 16 15.15 -9.22 12.32
N VAL A 17 14.80 -8.17 13.04
CA VAL A 17 14.40 -6.89 12.50
C VAL A 17 15.52 -5.89 12.78
N HIS A 18 16.03 -5.28 11.72
CA HIS A 18 16.96 -4.16 11.79
C HIS A 18 16.16 -2.86 11.70
N LEU A 19 16.14 -2.10 12.79
CA LEU A 19 15.39 -0.86 12.93
C LEU A 19 16.35 0.32 12.80
N LYS A 20 15.96 1.32 12.02
CA LYS A 20 16.71 2.56 11.83
C LYS A 20 15.76 3.75 11.95
N ARG A 21 16.08 4.72 12.79
CA ARG A 21 15.32 5.97 12.86
C ARG A 21 15.90 6.98 11.86
N PRO A 22 15.08 7.55 10.96
CA PRO A 22 15.57 8.44 9.89
C PRO A 22 16.29 9.69 10.40
N ASN A 23 15.83 10.26 11.51
CA ASN A 23 16.22 11.62 11.92
C ASN A 23 17.56 11.72 12.67
N ASP A 24 17.94 10.68 13.43
CA ASP A 24 19.15 10.68 14.27
C ASP A 24 20.12 9.54 13.92
N GLY A 25 19.74 8.67 12.96
CA GLY A 25 20.54 7.52 12.55
C GLY A 25 20.68 6.45 13.63
N LEU A 26 19.86 6.50 14.69
CA LEU A 26 19.84 5.45 15.70
C LEU A 26 19.45 4.13 15.02
N GLU A 27 20.24 3.08 15.30
CA GLU A 27 20.03 1.74 14.76
C GLU A 27 19.94 0.74 15.92
N ALA A 28 19.05 -0.24 15.80
CA ALA A 28 18.98 -1.39 16.70
C ALA A 28 18.60 -2.64 15.94
N THR A 29 19.00 -3.80 16.46
CA THR A 29 18.53 -5.09 15.97
C THR A 29 17.78 -5.77 17.10
N THR A 30 16.61 -6.32 16.80
CA THR A 30 15.83 -7.10 17.75
C THR A 30 15.21 -8.32 17.09
N ASP A 31 14.94 -9.33 17.89
CA ASP A 31 14.12 -10.45 17.48
C ASP A 31 12.63 -10.04 17.55
N ALA A 32 11.84 -10.52 16.59
CA ALA A 32 10.39 -10.34 16.55
C ALA A 32 9.72 -11.66 16.18
N LYS A 33 8.63 -12.01 16.86
CA LYS A 33 7.90 -13.27 16.63
C LYS A 33 6.73 -13.04 15.69
N ILE A 34 6.61 -13.81 14.62
CA ILE A 34 5.45 -13.77 13.72
C ILE A 34 4.23 -14.35 14.44
N ILE A 35 3.20 -13.54 14.60
CA ILE A 35 1.93 -13.89 15.26
C ILE A 35 0.86 -14.26 14.23
N LYS A 36 0.81 -13.53 13.10
CA LYS A 36 -0.14 -13.76 12.01
C LYS A 36 0.50 -13.40 10.68
N VAL A 37 0.09 -14.08 9.62
CA VAL A 37 0.43 -13.75 8.24
C VAL A 37 -0.86 -13.36 7.53
N PHE A 38 -0.83 -12.24 6.81
CA PHE A 38 -1.97 -11.76 6.04
C PHE A 38 -1.76 -12.13 4.57
N GLU A 39 -2.50 -13.12 4.11
CA GLU A 39 -2.46 -13.62 2.71
C GLU A 39 -3.76 -13.25 1.98
N PRO A 40 -3.71 -13.11 0.64
CA PRO A 40 -2.54 -13.27 -0.25
C PRO A 40 -1.60 -12.06 -0.23
N PHE A 41 -0.32 -12.28 -0.55
CA PHE A 41 0.68 -11.21 -0.75
C PHE A 41 0.51 -10.58 -2.12
N THR A 42 -0.15 -9.42 -2.19
CA THR A 42 -0.43 -8.72 -3.45
C THR A 42 0.79 -7.93 -3.92
N LEU A 43 1.09 -6.83 -3.23
CA LEU A 43 2.20 -5.90 -3.52
C LEU A 43 3.25 -5.90 -2.41
N SER A 44 2.94 -6.49 -1.25
CA SER A 44 3.84 -6.64 -0.11
C SER A 44 3.46 -7.91 0.66
N SER A 45 4.41 -8.42 1.46
CA SER A 45 4.13 -9.45 2.45
C SER A 45 3.85 -8.80 3.80
N VAL A 46 2.62 -8.93 4.28
CA VAL A 46 2.17 -8.29 5.52
C VAL A 46 2.08 -9.33 6.63
N VAL A 47 2.75 -9.07 7.76
CA VAL A 47 2.75 -9.95 8.92
C VAL A 47 2.53 -9.18 10.22
N LEU A 48 1.76 -9.76 11.15
CA LEU A 48 1.70 -9.27 12.53
C LEU A 48 2.87 -9.86 13.29
N ILE A 49 3.70 -9.02 13.88
CA ILE A 49 4.84 -9.43 14.71
C ILE A 49 4.65 -8.93 16.14
N ARG A 50 5.13 -9.72 17.10
CA ARG A 50 5.34 -9.26 18.48
C ARG A 50 6.81 -8.92 18.67
N ILE A 51 7.08 -7.69 19.07
CA ILE A 51 8.43 -7.13 19.18
C ILE A 51 8.62 -6.45 20.54
N THR A 52 9.84 -6.52 21.05
CA THR A 52 10.29 -5.76 22.23
C THR A 52 11.65 -5.15 21.91
N CYS A 53 11.68 -3.87 21.57
CA CYS A 53 12.88 -3.11 21.31
C CYS A 53 12.99 -1.90 22.26
N PRO A 54 13.67 -2.05 23.42
CA PRO A 54 13.84 -0.98 24.38
C PRO A 54 14.54 0.27 23.81
N THR A 55 15.46 0.09 22.86
CA THR A 55 16.19 1.19 22.20
C THR A 55 15.27 2.19 21.52
N PHE A 56 14.14 1.72 20.98
CA PHE A 56 13.12 2.55 20.33
C PHE A 56 11.86 2.72 21.18
N GLY A 57 11.82 2.18 22.40
CA GLY A 57 10.61 2.17 23.22
C GLY A 57 9.45 1.40 22.58
N LEU A 58 9.76 0.43 21.71
CA LEU A 58 8.76 -0.37 21.01
C LEU A 58 8.49 -1.64 21.82
N GLU A 59 7.24 -1.85 22.22
CA GLU A 59 6.80 -3.09 22.85
C GLU A 59 5.37 -3.40 22.41
N GLY A 60 5.12 -4.63 21.98
CA GLY A 60 3.78 -5.09 21.64
C GLY A 60 3.69 -5.67 20.22
N ASP A 61 2.47 -5.65 19.69
CA ASP A 61 2.16 -6.16 18.36
C ASP A 61 2.27 -5.04 17.31
N MET A 62 2.91 -5.33 16.18
CA MET A 62 3.14 -4.40 15.09
C MET A 62 2.91 -5.07 13.75
N ILE A 63 2.46 -4.31 12.76
CA ILE A 63 2.45 -4.76 11.37
C ILE A 63 3.84 -4.54 10.80
N LEU A 64 4.41 -5.60 10.27
CA LEU A 64 5.60 -5.55 9.46
C LEU A 64 5.19 -5.81 8.02
N GLU A 65 5.30 -4.78 7.20
CA GLU A 65 5.12 -4.83 5.77
C GLU A 65 6.47 -5.00 5.08
N LEU A 66 6.57 -6.02 4.22
CA LEU A 66 7.81 -6.42 3.58
C LEU A 66 7.68 -6.34 2.06
N PHE A 67 8.51 -5.51 1.48
CA PHE A 67 8.63 -5.36 0.03
C PHE A 67 9.54 -6.44 -0.56
N ASP A 68 9.14 -7.71 -0.43
CA ASP A 68 9.88 -8.87 -0.91
C ASP A 68 9.47 -9.25 -2.35
N ARG A 69 10.33 -8.88 -3.32
CA ARG A 69 10.09 -9.17 -4.76
C ARG A 69 9.82 -10.64 -5.08
N ARG A 70 10.20 -11.58 -4.21
CA ARG A 70 10.00 -13.02 -4.44
C ARG A 70 8.54 -13.43 -4.28
N PHE A 71 7.76 -12.65 -3.52
CA PHE A 71 6.40 -13.01 -3.08
C PHE A 71 5.33 -12.00 -3.49
N VAL A 72 5.61 -11.12 -4.45
CA VAL A 72 4.63 -10.16 -5.00
C VAL A 72 3.77 -10.80 -6.08
N MET A 73 2.75 -11.55 -5.64
CA MET A 73 1.97 -12.42 -6.52
C MET A 73 1.16 -11.61 -7.55
N GLN A 74 0.52 -10.53 -7.10
CA GLN A 74 -0.32 -9.72 -7.99
C GLN A 74 0.53 -8.97 -9.02
N LEU A 75 1.64 -8.35 -8.59
CA LEU A 75 2.54 -7.64 -9.50
C LEU A 75 3.12 -8.57 -10.57
N ARG A 76 3.48 -9.81 -10.21
CA ARG A 76 3.95 -10.80 -11.19
C ARG A 76 2.86 -11.17 -12.19
N GLU A 77 1.63 -11.35 -11.74
CA GLU A 77 0.48 -11.64 -12.61
C GLU A 77 0.20 -10.48 -13.57
N ASP A 78 0.11 -9.26 -13.05
CA ASP A 78 -0.19 -8.04 -13.82
C ASP A 78 0.87 -7.77 -14.91
N GLN A 79 2.12 -8.15 -14.65
CA GLN A 79 3.26 -7.93 -15.55
C GLN A 79 3.58 -9.15 -16.42
N GLY A 80 2.84 -10.26 -16.28
CA GLY A 80 3.14 -11.52 -16.98
C GLY A 80 4.47 -12.15 -16.59
N ILE A 81 5.02 -11.79 -15.42
CA ILE A 81 6.31 -12.27 -14.94
C ILE A 81 6.14 -13.65 -14.29
N ARG A 82 7.08 -14.54 -14.61
CA ARG A 82 7.08 -15.93 -14.13
C ARG A 82 7.18 -15.98 -12.58
N PRO A 83 6.63 -17.02 -11.94
CA PRO A 83 6.81 -17.23 -10.50
C PRO A 83 8.30 -17.30 -10.12
N TRP A 84 8.63 -16.83 -8.93
CA TRP A 84 9.99 -16.90 -8.42
C TRP A 84 10.46 -18.36 -8.28
N THR A 85 11.74 -18.60 -8.55
CA THR A 85 12.42 -19.89 -8.32
C THR A 85 13.84 -19.67 -7.83
N SER A 86 14.45 -20.69 -7.22
CA SER A 86 15.87 -20.64 -6.83
C SER A 86 16.81 -20.39 -8.02
N ASN A 87 16.45 -20.85 -9.23
CA ASN A 87 17.23 -20.58 -10.44
C ASN A 87 17.12 -19.10 -10.85
N ALA A 88 15.91 -18.53 -10.78
CA ALA A 88 15.71 -17.10 -11.02
C ALA A 88 16.56 -16.25 -10.06
N GLU A 89 16.63 -16.65 -8.79
CA GLU A 89 17.48 -15.99 -7.80
C GLU A 89 18.97 -16.05 -8.14
N MET A 90 19.46 -17.20 -8.61
CA MET A 90 20.84 -17.35 -9.06
C MET A 90 21.16 -16.51 -10.30
N GLU A 91 20.28 -16.52 -11.30
CA GLU A 91 20.42 -15.70 -12.52
C GLU A 91 20.44 -14.21 -12.18
N TYR A 92 19.53 -13.76 -11.33
CA TYR A 92 19.49 -12.38 -10.84
C TYR A 92 20.77 -12.01 -10.09
N HIS A 93 21.24 -12.86 -9.17
CA HIS A 93 22.46 -12.60 -8.41
C HIS A 93 23.67 -12.44 -9.34
N GLN A 94 23.83 -13.33 -10.32
CA GLN A 94 24.91 -13.23 -11.29
C GLN A 94 24.81 -11.94 -12.12
N PHE A 95 23.60 -11.57 -12.55
CA PHE A 95 23.36 -10.34 -13.30
C PHE A 95 23.68 -9.06 -12.52
N ILE A 96 23.49 -9.06 -11.19
CA ILE A 96 23.96 -7.97 -10.32
C ILE A 96 25.50 -7.93 -10.30
N LEU A 97 26.16 -9.07 -10.08
CA LEU A 97 27.62 -9.14 -10.01
C LEU A 97 28.29 -8.69 -11.31
N ASP A 98 27.67 -8.97 -12.45
CA ASP A 98 28.15 -8.56 -13.77
C ASP A 98 27.86 -7.08 -14.10
N GLY A 99 27.18 -6.35 -13.19
CA GLY A 99 26.76 -4.97 -13.38
C GLY A 99 25.65 -4.81 -14.44
N GLY A 100 24.94 -5.89 -14.77
CA GLY A 100 23.81 -5.87 -15.69
C GLY A 100 22.59 -5.19 -15.07
N ALA A 101 22.31 -5.45 -13.79
CA ALA A 101 21.16 -4.89 -13.09
C ALA A 101 21.20 -3.35 -13.07
N SER A 102 22.34 -2.75 -12.70
CA SER A 102 22.48 -1.29 -12.65
C SER A 102 22.32 -0.61 -14.02
N LYS A 103 22.86 -1.24 -15.08
CA LYS A 103 22.66 -0.76 -16.46
C LYS A 103 21.20 -0.83 -16.89
N PHE A 104 20.52 -1.91 -16.52
CA PHE A 104 19.11 -2.10 -16.85
C PHE A 104 18.22 -1.09 -16.12
N VAL A 105 18.42 -0.86 -14.82
CA VAL A 105 17.72 0.19 -14.06
C VAL A 105 17.95 1.59 -14.67
N ALA A 106 19.17 1.89 -15.11
CA ALA A 106 19.45 3.15 -15.79
C ALA A 106 18.70 3.29 -17.13
N GLN A 107 18.44 2.17 -17.83
CA GLN A 107 17.63 2.16 -19.05
C GLN A 107 16.15 2.37 -18.75
N LEU A 108 15.61 1.69 -17.73
CA LEU A 108 14.22 1.86 -17.28
C LEU A 108 13.92 3.33 -16.94
N ASN A 109 14.81 3.95 -16.17
CA ASN A 109 14.69 5.35 -15.76
C ASN A 109 14.99 6.37 -16.88
N GLY A 110 15.52 5.92 -18.02
CA GLY A 110 15.92 6.78 -19.14
C GLY A 110 14.77 7.21 -20.06
N GLY A 111 13.53 6.80 -19.78
CA GLY A 111 12.34 7.19 -20.55
C GLY A 111 12.24 6.56 -21.95
N GLY A 112 13.01 5.49 -22.23
CA GLY A 112 12.85 4.70 -23.44
C GLY A 112 11.65 3.75 -23.34
N GLU A 113 11.06 3.38 -24.49
CA GLU A 113 10.07 2.30 -24.54
C GLU A 113 10.67 1.03 -23.93
N THR A 114 10.11 0.60 -22.81
CA THR A 114 10.49 -0.67 -22.19
C THR A 114 9.97 -1.80 -23.06
N PRO A 115 10.83 -2.77 -23.46
CA PRO A 115 10.34 -3.94 -24.19
C PRO A 115 9.28 -4.64 -23.35
N GLU A 116 8.18 -5.11 -23.96
CA GLU A 116 7.17 -5.90 -23.27
C GLU A 116 7.82 -7.08 -22.52
N GLY A 117 7.37 -7.37 -21.29
CA GLY A 117 8.00 -8.31 -20.35
C GLY A 117 8.28 -9.72 -20.91
N ASN A 118 7.58 -10.12 -21.98
CA ASN A 118 7.85 -11.38 -22.68
C ASN A 118 9.22 -11.45 -23.39
N ILE A 119 9.95 -10.33 -23.50
CA ILE A 119 11.26 -10.22 -24.16
C ILE A 119 12.41 -10.24 -23.12
N TRP A 120 12.09 -10.08 -21.83
CA TRP A 120 13.10 -9.95 -20.79
C TRP A 120 13.70 -11.31 -20.39
N SER A 121 14.98 -11.27 -20.02
CA SER A 121 15.59 -12.41 -19.33
C SER A 121 15.03 -12.52 -17.91
N THR A 122 15.11 -13.70 -17.29
CA THR A 122 14.67 -13.88 -15.89
C THR A 122 15.36 -12.92 -14.94
N ALA A 123 16.64 -12.61 -15.17
CA ALA A 123 17.36 -11.65 -14.35
C ALA A 123 16.87 -10.20 -14.54
N MET A 124 16.42 -9.84 -15.75
CA MET A 124 15.79 -8.54 -16.01
C MET A 124 14.42 -8.44 -15.35
N ASP A 125 13.60 -9.49 -15.42
CA ASP A 125 12.32 -9.58 -14.68
C ASP A 125 12.52 -9.33 -13.19
N GLU A 126 13.46 -10.04 -12.56
CA GLU A 126 13.76 -9.89 -11.13
C GLU A 126 14.37 -8.52 -10.79
N THR A 127 15.11 -7.90 -11.72
CA THR A 127 15.64 -6.54 -11.56
C THR A 127 14.51 -5.51 -11.60
N TYR A 128 13.58 -5.63 -12.55
CA TYR A 128 12.41 -4.77 -12.64
C TYR A 128 11.55 -4.88 -11.38
N LEU A 129 11.25 -6.10 -10.92
CA LEU A 129 10.53 -6.29 -9.68
C LEU A 129 11.28 -5.70 -8.49
N HIS A 130 12.62 -5.83 -8.42
CA HIS A 130 13.40 -5.22 -7.34
C HIS A 130 13.29 -3.69 -7.33
N ASP A 131 13.44 -3.06 -8.49
CA ASP A 131 13.38 -1.60 -8.65
C ASP A 131 11.98 -1.06 -8.34
N HIS A 132 10.94 -1.70 -8.89
CA HIS A 132 9.55 -1.34 -8.63
C HIS A 132 9.18 -1.47 -7.15
N MET A 133 9.58 -2.57 -6.51
CA MET A 133 9.34 -2.79 -5.07
C MET A 133 10.07 -1.77 -4.19
N LEU A 134 11.24 -1.32 -4.62
CA LEU A 134 11.98 -0.26 -3.93
C LEU A 134 11.22 1.08 -4.02
N ASP A 135 10.58 1.38 -5.14
CA ASP A 135 9.78 2.60 -5.29
C ASP A 135 8.48 2.56 -4.50
N LEU A 136 7.80 1.40 -4.46
CA LEU A 136 6.65 1.19 -3.57
C LEU A 136 7.05 1.38 -2.10
N TYR A 137 8.19 0.79 -1.69
CA TYR A 137 8.72 0.95 -0.33
C TYR A 137 9.02 2.41 0.02
N LYS A 138 9.71 3.14 -0.87
CA LYS A 138 10.02 4.57 -0.64
C LYS A 138 8.75 5.39 -0.49
N THR A 139 7.75 5.13 -1.32
CA THR A 139 6.47 5.82 -1.30
C THR A 139 5.75 5.57 0.03
N GLU A 140 5.66 4.30 0.46
CA GLU A 140 5.04 3.94 1.75
C GLU A 140 5.74 4.66 2.91
N VAL A 141 7.08 4.64 2.97
CA VAL A 141 7.85 5.28 4.05
C VAL A 141 7.79 6.80 4.03
N GLU A 142 7.56 7.41 2.87
CA GLU A 142 7.38 8.87 2.77
C GLU A 142 6.04 9.33 3.34
N VAL A 143 5.00 8.49 3.23
CA VAL A 143 3.64 8.83 3.67
C VAL A 143 3.32 8.29 5.07
N ASP A 144 3.81 7.10 5.43
CA ASP A 144 3.39 6.37 6.61
C ASP A 144 4.54 5.97 7.57
N LEU A 145 4.20 5.95 8.86
CA LEU A 145 4.95 5.32 9.94
C LEU A 145 4.04 4.26 10.55
N LEU A 146 4.08 3.05 9.98
CA LEU A 146 3.16 1.95 10.30
C LEU A 146 3.19 1.57 11.79
N LEU A 147 2.07 1.83 12.47
CA LEU A 147 1.68 1.23 13.75
C LEU A 147 0.58 0.21 13.48
N TYR A 148 0.55 -0.92 14.21
CA TYR A 148 -0.62 -1.79 14.18
C TYR A 148 -1.80 -1.07 14.85
N ILE A 149 -2.92 -0.99 14.13
CA ILE A 149 -4.16 -0.40 14.62
C ILE A 149 -5.14 -1.56 14.84
N GLU A 150 -5.47 -1.80 16.11
CA GLU A 150 -6.49 -2.79 16.46
C GLU A 150 -7.87 -2.23 16.10
N GLY A 151 -8.48 -2.79 15.05
CA GLY A 151 -9.76 -2.33 14.52
C GLY A 151 -10.27 -3.27 13.42
N PHE A 152 -11.22 -2.78 12.63
CA PHE A 152 -11.81 -3.51 11.51
C PHE A 152 -11.80 -2.65 10.23
N PRO A 153 -11.71 -3.27 9.05
CA PRO A 153 -11.77 -2.54 7.79
C PRO A 153 -13.11 -1.80 7.65
N LEU A 154 -13.09 -0.61 7.04
CA LEU A 154 -14.31 0.17 6.76
C LEU A 154 -15.32 -0.64 5.91
N THR A 155 -14.83 -1.58 5.11
CA THR A 155 -15.66 -2.53 4.33
C THR A 155 -16.63 -3.34 5.21
N ASP A 156 -16.24 -3.61 6.45
CA ASP A 156 -16.91 -4.57 7.34
C ASP A 156 -17.66 -3.87 8.49
N ILE A 157 -17.83 -2.54 8.44
CA ILE A 157 -18.40 -1.78 9.58
C ILE A 157 -19.78 -2.25 10.02
N ALA A 158 -20.57 -2.84 9.12
CA ALA A 158 -21.91 -3.31 9.46
C ALA A 158 -21.90 -4.49 10.45
N ASP A 159 -20.79 -5.22 10.54
CA ASP A 159 -20.61 -6.36 11.43
C ASP A 159 -20.07 -5.95 12.81
N TYR A 160 -19.44 -4.77 12.92
CA TYR A 160 -18.66 -4.37 14.10
C TYR A 160 -19.10 -3.06 14.75
N ALA A 161 -19.77 -2.17 14.02
CA ALA A 161 -20.16 -0.85 14.51
C ALA A 161 -21.70 -0.69 14.55
N PRO A 162 -22.24 0.05 15.53
CA PRO A 162 -23.66 0.36 15.57
C PRO A 162 -24.07 1.23 14.38
N ARG A 163 -25.29 1.05 13.85
CA ARG A 163 -25.74 1.70 12.61
C ARG A 163 -25.67 3.22 12.67
N GLU A 164 -25.92 3.80 13.84
CA GLU A 164 -25.86 5.23 14.10
C GLU A 164 -24.46 5.84 13.91
N SER A 165 -23.38 5.06 14.01
CA SER A 165 -22.02 5.57 13.81
C SER A 165 -21.55 5.49 12.35
N TRP A 166 -22.21 4.70 11.51
CA TRP A 166 -21.75 4.41 10.15
C TRP A 166 -21.57 5.65 9.28
N GLN A 167 -22.48 6.63 9.37
CA GLN A 167 -22.39 7.88 8.63
C GLN A 167 -21.09 8.61 8.96
N THR A 168 -20.84 8.87 10.23
CA THR A 168 -19.65 9.61 10.69
C THR A 168 -18.37 8.86 10.37
N ILE A 169 -18.33 7.53 10.52
CA ILE A 169 -17.16 6.72 10.14
C ILE A 169 -16.85 6.86 8.64
N CYS A 170 -17.87 6.84 7.77
CA CYS A 170 -17.68 7.02 6.33
C CYS A 170 -17.22 8.45 5.99
N GLU A 171 -17.78 9.46 6.67
CA GLU A 171 -17.36 10.86 6.53
C GLU A 171 -15.91 11.07 6.96
N ASP A 172 -15.46 10.41 8.03
CA ASP A 172 -14.06 10.45 8.48
C ASP A 172 -13.10 9.92 7.41
N ALA A 173 -13.45 8.79 6.78
CA ALA A 173 -12.66 8.24 5.67
C ALA A 173 -12.57 9.22 4.49
N ILE A 174 -13.70 9.85 4.11
CA ILE A 174 -13.75 10.89 3.06
C ILE A 174 -12.93 12.13 3.45
N ARG A 175 -12.95 12.53 4.73
CA ARG A 175 -12.13 13.64 5.24
C ARG A 175 -10.64 13.33 5.12
N ILE A 176 -10.22 12.09 5.37
CA ILE A 176 -8.84 11.66 5.19
C ILE A 176 -8.43 11.76 3.72
N ILE A 177 -9.25 11.28 2.77
CA ILE A 177 -8.99 11.42 1.32
C ILE A 177 -8.80 12.89 0.92
N ASN A 178 -9.68 13.76 1.39
CA ASN A 178 -9.59 15.18 1.09
C ASN A 178 -8.33 15.82 1.69
N LEU A 179 -7.99 15.45 2.92
CA LEU A 179 -6.78 15.91 3.61
C LEU A 179 -5.50 15.48 2.88
N ILE A 180 -5.36 14.20 2.50
CA ILE A 180 -4.16 13.76 1.76
C ILE A 180 -4.11 14.43 0.38
N GLY A 181 -5.26 14.67 -0.24
CA GLY A 181 -5.36 15.45 -1.47
C GLY A 181 -4.89 16.90 -1.31
N ASP A 182 -5.22 17.56 -0.19
CA ASP A 182 -4.72 18.90 0.15
C ASP A 182 -3.20 18.92 0.36
N LEU A 183 -2.65 17.82 0.86
CA LEU A 183 -1.20 17.63 1.02
C LEU A 183 -0.50 17.27 -0.31
N GLY A 184 -1.24 17.21 -1.42
CA GLY A 184 -0.70 16.87 -2.74
C GLY A 184 -0.40 15.39 -2.89
N ILE A 185 -1.20 14.52 -2.29
CA ILE A 185 -1.10 13.06 -2.42
C ILE A 185 -2.33 12.53 -3.18
N LEU A 186 -2.07 11.67 -4.15
CA LEU A 186 -3.05 10.87 -4.89
C LEU A 186 -2.73 9.42 -4.59
N ASN A 187 -3.68 8.63 -4.12
CA ASN A 187 -3.53 7.19 -3.94
C ASN A 187 -4.30 6.45 -5.04
N GLU A 188 -3.58 5.71 -5.88
CA GLU A 188 -4.16 4.98 -7.02
C GLU A 188 -4.85 3.66 -6.62
N ASN A 189 -4.81 3.29 -5.33
CA ASN A 189 -5.32 2.03 -4.81
C ASN A 189 -6.31 2.23 -3.64
N VAL A 190 -6.97 3.39 -3.58
CA VAL A 190 -8.00 3.66 -2.57
C VAL A 190 -9.13 2.64 -2.67
N LYS A 191 -9.32 1.89 -1.58
CA LYS A 191 -10.39 0.90 -1.42
C LYS A 191 -10.96 1.03 -0.01
N THR A 192 -12.21 0.62 0.17
CA THR A 192 -12.87 0.61 1.49
C THR A 192 -12.17 -0.29 2.52
N ARG A 193 -11.22 -1.14 2.13
CA ARG A 193 -10.42 -1.95 3.07
C ARG A 193 -9.14 -1.27 3.53
N SER A 194 -8.73 -0.21 2.83
CA SER A 194 -7.54 0.60 3.13
C SER A 194 -7.79 1.59 4.28
N PHE A 195 -8.97 1.53 4.91
CA PHE A 195 -9.34 2.33 6.07
C PHE A 195 -9.68 1.39 7.21
N ILE A 196 -9.05 1.60 8.36
CA ILE A 196 -9.28 0.86 9.59
C ILE A 196 -10.07 1.76 10.55
N ALA A 197 -11.27 1.33 10.90
CA ALA A 197 -12.05 1.91 11.98
C ALA A 197 -11.68 1.20 13.28
N HIS A 198 -11.38 1.97 14.32
CA HIS A 198 -11.03 1.43 15.63
C HIS A 198 -11.72 2.24 16.73
N GLU A 199 -11.97 1.58 17.87
CA GLU A 199 -12.56 2.27 19.01
C GLU A 199 -11.62 3.36 19.53
N ASP A 200 -12.18 4.53 19.82
CA ASP A 200 -11.49 5.63 20.47
C ASP A 200 -12.46 6.33 21.42
N MET A 201 -12.19 6.25 22.73
CA MET A 201 -13.04 6.87 23.76
C MET A 201 -13.10 8.40 23.67
N ASN A 202 -12.19 9.02 22.92
CA ASN A 202 -12.17 10.47 22.72
C ASN A 202 -12.90 10.91 21.43
N ALA A 203 -13.30 9.96 20.56
CA ALA A 203 -14.06 10.27 19.37
C ALA A 203 -15.55 10.44 19.69
N GLU A 204 -16.23 11.40 19.05
CA GLU A 204 -17.64 11.73 19.33
C GLU A 204 -18.59 10.54 19.11
N ASN A 205 -18.29 9.68 18.15
CA ASN A 205 -19.05 8.47 17.81
C ASN A 205 -18.42 7.18 18.39
N GLY A 206 -17.37 7.31 19.21
CA GLY A 206 -16.62 6.18 19.77
C GLY A 206 -15.65 5.50 18.81
N PHE A 207 -15.49 6.00 17.57
CA PHE A 207 -14.60 5.43 16.57
C PHE A 207 -13.69 6.47 15.93
N LYS A 208 -12.45 6.07 15.65
CA LYS A 208 -11.52 6.82 14.82
C LYS A 208 -11.18 5.99 13.58
N VAL A 209 -11.00 6.69 12.46
CA VAL A 209 -10.59 6.07 11.19
C VAL A 209 -9.14 6.43 10.91
N THR A 210 -8.37 5.43 10.47
CA THR A 210 -7.03 5.62 9.94
C THR A 210 -6.93 4.98 8.56
N MET A 211 -6.25 5.65 7.63
CA MET A 211 -5.96 5.11 6.31
C MET A 211 -4.61 4.39 6.34
N THR A 212 -4.50 3.32 5.59
CA THR A 212 -3.30 2.49 5.37
C THR A 212 -3.14 2.25 3.87
N ASP A 213 -2.09 1.52 3.45
CA ASP A 213 -1.87 1.10 2.06
C ASP A 213 -1.55 2.31 1.14
N PHE A 214 -0.39 2.93 1.38
CA PHE A 214 0.08 4.12 0.65
C PHE A 214 1.08 3.79 -0.47
N ALA A 215 1.39 2.52 -0.71
CA ALA A 215 2.43 2.06 -1.63
C ALA A 215 2.23 2.57 -3.06
N LEU A 216 0.98 2.76 -3.48
CA LEU A 216 0.59 3.28 -4.79
C LEU A 216 0.18 4.76 -4.74
N CYS A 217 0.81 5.54 -3.87
CA CYS A 217 0.68 6.99 -3.91
C CYS A 217 1.55 7.63 -5.00
N LYS A 218 1.05 8.75 -5.53
CA LYS A 218 1.76 9.71 -6.34
C LYS A 218 1.69 11.06 -5.67
N PHE A 219 2.78 11.81 -5.75
CA PHE A 219 2.90 13.14 -5.18
C PHE A 219 2.66 14.19 -6.26
N ARG A 220 2.00 15.29 -5.91
CA ARG A 220 1.68 16.42 -6.82
C ARG A 220 2.91 16.89 -7.61
N ARG A 221 4.09 16.86 -7.00
CA ARG A 221 5.38 17.25 -7.61
C ARG A 221 5.82 16.37 -8.80
N GLU A 222 5.24 15.18 -8.96
CA GLU A 222 5.52 14.27 -10.08
C GLU A 222 4.74 14.62 -11.35
N TYR A 223 3.74 15.50 -11.26
CA TYR A 223 2.86 15.87 -12.37
C TYR A 223 3.28 17.18 -13.02
N GLU A 224 3.13 17.27 -14.35
CA GLU A 224 3.62 18.39 -15.14
C GLU A 224 2.96 19.72 -14.74
N ASP A 225 1.63 19.71 -14.58
CA ASP A 225 0.84 20.88 -14.25
C ASP A 225 -0.45 20.52 -13.47
N ASP A 226 -1.26 21.54 -13.14
CA ASP A 226 -2.51 21.36 -12.41
C ASP A 226 -3.57 20.64 -13.25
N TYR A 227 -3.50 20.73 -14.58
CA TYR A 227 -4.43 20.04 -15.45
C TYR A 227 -4.18 18.53 -15.44
N ASP A 228 -2.92 18.12 -15.55
CA ASP A 228 -2.51 16.72 -15.45
C ASP A 228 -2.87 16.13 -14.07
N TRP A 229 -2.48 16.81 -12.98
CA TRP A 229 -2.86 16.42 -11.62
C TRP A 229 -4.38 16.26 -11.46
N ASP A 230 -5.16 17.25 -11.86
CA ASP A 230 -6.61 17.22 -11.72
C ASP A 230 -7.23 16.11 -12.59
N THR A 231 -6.64 15.81 -13.76
CA THR A 231 -7.09 14.71 -14.63
C THR A 231 -6.95 13.37 -13.92
N TRP A 232 -5.81 13.13 -13.27
CA TRP A 232 -5.58 11.89 -12.52
C TRP A 232 -6.42 11.81 -11.24
N LYS A 233 -6.61 12.92 -10.51
CA LYS A 233 -7.55 12.97 -9.38
C LYS A 233 -8.98 12.64 -9.81
N ALA A 234 -9.41 13.15 -10.96
CA ALA A 234 -10.73 12.86 -11.52
C ALA A 234 -10.85 11.40 -11.96
N MET A 235 -9.85 10.87 -12.64
CA MET A 235 -9.85 9.49 -13.16
C MET A 235 -9.84 8.45 -12.05
N GLN A 236 -9.09 8.67 -10.97
CA GLN A 236 -9.03 7.73 -9.86
C GLN A 236 -10.27 7.79 -8.95
N ASP A 237 -10.96 8.94 -8.88
CA ASP A 237 -12.15 9.17 -8.06
C ASP A 237 -12.06 8.55 -6.64
N GLU A 238 -10.98 8.84 -5.92
CA GLU A 238 -10.71 8.26 -4.59
C GLU A 238 -11.88 8.47 -3.61
N GLU A 239 -12.55 9.63 -3.69
CA GLU A 239 -13.71 9.93 -2.86
C GLU A 239 -14.89 9.04 -3.22
N GLY A 240 -15.18 8.85 -4.52
CA GLY A 240 -16.19 7.90 -4.99
C GLY A 240 -15.86 6.44 -4.64
N ALA A 241 -14.59 6.05 -4.72
CA ALA A 241 -14.13 4.69 -4.37
C ALA A 241 -14.42 4.33 -2.90
N VAL A 242 -14.57 5.32 -2.02
CA VAL A 242 -15.02 5.15 -0.64
C VAL A 242 -16.50 5.46 -0.49
N GLY A 243 -16.90 6.71 -0.71
CA GLY A 243 -18.24 7.22 -0.38
C GLY A 243 -19.35 6.53 -1.17
N TYR A 244 -19.22 6.44 -2.49
CA TYR A 244 -20.23 5.80 -3.33
C TYR A 244 -20.32 4.30 -3.06
N VAL A 245 -19.16 3.63 -2.88
CA VAL A 245 -19.10 2.20 -2.57
C VAL A 245 -19.75 1.90 -1.21
N MET A 246 -19.43 2.68 -0.17
CA MET A 246 -20.00 2.50 1.16
C MET A 246 -21.51 2.78 1.19
N GLN A 247 -21.99 3.84 0.53
CA GLN A 247 -23.43 4.11 0.41
C GLN A 247 -24.19 2.89 -0.17
N ARG A 248 -23.65 2.28 -1.23
CA ARG A 248 -24.26 1.10 -1.85
C ARG A 248 -24.23 -0.12 -0.93
N ARG A 249 -23.11 -0.35 -0.23
CA ARG A 249 -22.94 -1.48 0.69
C ARG A 249 -23.88 -1.41 1.88
N LEU A 250 -24.05 -0.23 2.47
CA LEU A 250 -24.79 -0.04 3.72
C LEU A 250 -26.30 0.14 3.55
N GLN A 251 -26.80 0.12 2.31
CA GLN A 251 -28.25 0.14 1.98
C GLN A 251 -29.02 1.23 2.76
N GLY A 252 -28.55 2.48 2.65
CA GLY A 252 -29.14 3.63 3.35
C GLY A 252 -28.71 3.79 4.81
N GLY A 253 -27.67 3.08 5.25
CA GLY A 253 -27.00 3.33 6.53
C GLY A 253 -25.97 4.46 6.49
N SER A 254 -25.58 4.89 5.28
CA SER A 254 -24.86 6.13 5.04
C SER A 254 -25.34 6.77 3.74
N VAL A 255 -25.34 8.11 3.69
CA VAL A 255 -25.60 8.93 2.52
C VAL A 255 -24.30 9.64 2.17
N TYR A 256 -23.80 9.40 0.96
CA TYR A 256 -22.61 10.04 0.43
C TYR A 256 -22.98 11.32 -0.30
N HIS A 257 -22.32 12.41 0.09
CA HIS A 257 -22.36 13.69 -0.59
C HIS A 257 -20.97 13.96 -1.15
N ARG A 258 -20.90 14.16 -2.46
CA ARG A 258 -19.65 14.48 -3.16
C ARG A 258 -19.17 15.85 -2.71
N SER A 259 -17.87 16.00 -2.49
CA SER A 259 -17.27 17.26 -2.05
C SER A 259 -17.18 18.26 -3.21
N ASP A 260 -17.14 19.55 -2.87
CA ASP A 260 -16.94 20.64 -3.83
C ASP A 260 -15.73 20.43 -4.74
N ARG A 261 -14.69 19.74 -4.25
CA ARG A 261 -13.50 19.38 -5.05
C ARG A 261 -13.89 18.41 -6.15
N TYR A 262 -14.48 17.28 -5.80
CA TYR A 262 -14.79 16.22 -6.76
C TYR A 262 -15.94 16.61 -7.69
N GLU A 263 -16.90 17.41 -7.23
CA GLU A 263 -17.92 18.00 -8.12
C GLU A 263 -17.29 18.90 -9.20
N LYS A 264 -16.29 19.72 -8.85
CA LYS A 264 -15.56 20.53 -9.85
C LYS A 264 -14.77 19.67 -10.83
N LEU A 265 -14.16 18.58 -10.35
CA LEU A 265 -13.46 17.62 -11.20
C LEU A 265 -14.43 16.97 -12.20
N ASP A 266 -15.61 16.54 -11.75
CA ASP A 266 -16.63 15.96 -12.63
C ASP A 266 -17.07 16.93 -13.72
N ILE A 267 -17.30 18.19 -13.35
CA ILE A 267 -17.68 19.25 -14.30
C ILE A 267 -16.55 19.50 -15.30
N LYS A 268 -15.30 19.52 -14.83
CA LYS A 268 -14.12 19.82 -15.64
C LYS A 268 -13.76 18.69 -16.60
N PHE A 269 -13.90 17.44 -16.17
CA PHE A 269 -13.42 16.27 -16.93
C PHE A 269 -14.53 15.38 -17.50
N LYS A 270 -15.82 15.71 -17.27
CA LYS A 270 -17.02 15.03 -17.77
C LYS A 270 -16.71 13.66 -18.34
N MET A 271 -16.59 12.67 -17.45
CA MET A 271 -16.58 11.30 -17.90
C MET A 271 -18.02 11.00 -18.34
N ASP A 272 -18.24 10.88 -19.65
CA ASP A 272 -19.51 10.38 -20.17
C ASP A 272 -19.69 8.96 -19.60
N ASP A 273 -20.77 8.77 -18.83
CA ASP A 273 -21.20 7.49 -18.24
C ASP A 273 -21.35 6.36 -19.28
#